data_AF-A0A7W1YMD5-F1
#
_entry.id   AF-A0A7W1YMD5-F1
#
_cell.length_a   1.000
_cell.length_b   1.000
_cell.length_c   1.000
_cell.angle_alpha   90.00
_cell.angle_beta   90.00
_cell.angle_gamma   90.00
#
_symmetry.space_group_name_H-M   'P 1'
#
loop_
_entity.id
_entity.type
_entity.pdbx_description
1 polymer ?
#
loop_
_entity_poly.entity_id
_entity_poly.type
_entity_poly.pdbx_seq_one_letter_code
_entity_poly.pdbx_strand_id
1 'polypeptide(L)'
;MPVFGYPLTEPRDELNQDTGKHYRTQWFERARFEYHPENRPPYDVLLGRLGADQFAANGLPATREAGPKLGCLWFPQTSHTVCDQAQARGFKWYWQTHGLQDPQLSAISKVLPCSDIL
;
A
#
# COMPACT_ATOMS: atom_id res chain seq x y z
N MET A 1 5.60 10.64 -17.50
CA MET A 1 6.81 9.84 -17.16
C MET A 1 6.41 8.37 -16.99
N PRO A 2 7.28 7.39 -17.25
CA PRO A 2 6.95 5.97 -17.03
C PRO A 2 6.72 5.71 -15.54
N VAL A 3 5.57 5.14 -15.18
CA VAL A 3 5.13 4.99 -13.78
C VAL A 3 6.13 4.21 -12.94
N PHE A 4 6.69 3.12 -13.47
CA PHE A 4 7.57 2.20 -12.73
C PHE A 4 9.08 2.47 -12.86
N GLY A 5 9.48 3.31 -13.83
CA GLY A 5 10.88 3.61 -14.12
C GLY A 5 11.55 2.56 -15.02
N TYR A 6 12.88 2.57 -15.06
CA TYR A 6 13.68 1.65 -15.89
C TYR A 6 13.89 0.27 -15.23
N PRO A 7 14.08 -0.80 -16.02
CA PRO A 7 14.47 -2.10 -15.48
C PRO A 7 15.87 -2.01 -14.86
N LEU A 8 16.01 -2.56 -13.66
CA LEU A 8 17.28 -2.61 -12.92
C LEU A 8 18.02 -3.94 -13.10
N THR A 9 17.29 -5.00 -13.48
CA THR A 9 17.82 -6.37 -13.61
C THR A 9 17.28 -7.02 -14.88
N GLU A 10 17.76 -8.20 -15.21
CA GLU A 10 17.00 -9.15 -16.05
C GLU A 10 15.98 -9.92 -15.19
N PRO A 11 14.95 -10.55 -15.79
CA PRO A 11 14.02 -11.40 -15.07
C PRO A 11 14.71 -12.67 -14.54
N ARG A 12 14.51 -13.01 -13.28
CA ARG A 12 15.10 -14.20 -12.63
C ARG A 12 14.18 -14.76 -11.56
N ASP A 13 14.39 -16.01 -11.15
CA ASP A 13 13.60 -16.60 -10.07
C ASP A 13 14.08 -16.11 -8.71
N GLU A 14 13.16 -15.57 -7.91
CA GLU A 14 13.42 -15.08 -6.55
C GLU A 14 12.44 -15.71 -5.56
N LEU A 15 12.90 -15.93 -4.33
CA LEU A 15 12.05 -16.39 -3.23
C LEU A 15 11.15 -15.23 -2.78
N ASN A 16 9.84 -15.41 -2.88
CA ASN A 16 8.88 -14.55 -2.24
C ASN A 16 8.77 -14.95 -0.75
N GLN A 17 9.07 -14.00 0.15
CA GLN A 17 9.12 -14.25 1.59
C GLN A 17 7.72 -14.47 2.21
N ASP A 18 6.67 -13.99 1.56
CA ASP A 18 5.30 -14.10 2.04
C ASP A 18 4.70 -15.48 1.78
N THR A 19 4.98 -16.03 0.59
CA THR A 19 4.45 -17.33 0.16
C THR A 19 5.43 -18.48 0.36
N GLY A 20 6.72 -18.17 0.53
CA GLY A 20 7.80 -19.17 0.56
C GLY A 20 8.06 -19.84 -0.79
N LYS A 21 7.51 -19.31 -1.89
CA LYS A 21 7.65 -19.87 -3.25
C LYS A 21 8.60 -19.03 -4.08
N HIS A 22 9.20 -19.67 -5.09
CA HIS A 22 9.96 -18.94 -6.10
C HIS A 22 9.05 -18.47 -7.23
N TYR A 23 9.16 -17.19 -7.57
CA TYR A 23 8.49 -16.60 -8.73
C TYR A 23 9.51 -15.96 -9.66
N ARG A 24 9.19 -15.93 -10.96
CA ARG A 24 9.97 -15.15 -11.90
C ARG A 24 9.72 -13.67 -11.64
N THR A 25 10.79 -12.95 -11.35
CA THR A 25 10.76 -11.59 -10.83
C THR A 25 11.60 -10.65 -11.67
N GLN A 26 11.08 -9.46 -11.93
CA GLN A 26 11.77 -8.35 -12.60
C GLN A 26 11.73 -7.11 -11.72
N TRP A 27 12.90 -6.52 -11.47
CA TRP A 27 13.04 -5.28 -10.70
C TRP A 27 13.09 -4.05 -11.62
N PHE A 28 12.36 -3.02 -11.22
CA PHE A 28 12.40 -1.67 -11.79
C PHE A 28 12.75 -0.67 -10.68
N GLU A 29 13.07 0.57 -11.07
CA GLU A 29 13.40 1.65 -10.13
C GLU A 29 12.34 1.84 -9.02
N ARG A 30 11.06 1.61 -9.32
CA ARG A 30 9.94 1.86 -8.38
C ARG A 30 8.98 0.69 -8.19
N ALA A 31 9.29 -0.49 -8.72
CA ALA A 31 8.40 -1.65 -8.62
C ALA A 31 9.15 -2.97 -8.79
N ARG A 32 8.59 -4.02 -8.18
CA ARG A 32 8.96 -5.42 -8.42
C ARG A 32 7.77 -6.13 -9.05
N PHE A 33 7.97 -6.75 -10.20
CA PHE A 33 6.94 -7.53 -10.89
C PHE A 33 7.21 -9.01 -10.65
N GLU A 34 6.19 -9.74 -10.23
CA GLU A 34 6.25 -11.17 -9.93
C GLU A 34 5.26 -11.92 -10.82
N TYR A 35 5.73 -12.98 -11.48
CA TYR A 35 4.88 -13.85 -12.31
C TYR A 35 4.31 -15.00 -11.49
N HIS A 36 2.98 -15.05 -11.40
CA HIS A 36 2.14 -15.99 -10.65
C HIS A 36 1.31 -16.86 -11.62
N PRO A 37 1.88 -17.93 -12.19
CA PRO A 37 1.19 -18.78 -13.17
C PRO A 37 -0.04 -19.50 -12.61
N GLU A 38 -0.19 -19.58 -11.29
CA GLU A 38 -1.37 -20.11 -10.62
C GLU A 38 -2.61 -19.21 -10.78
N ASN A 39 -2.42 -17.93 -11.10
CA ASN A 39 -3.50 -16.98 -11.32
C ASN A 39 -3.91 -16.96 -12.79
N ARG A 40 -5.18 -16.65 -13.05
CA ARG A 40 -5.65 -16.44 -14.42
C ARG A 40 -5.27 -15.03 -14.89
N PRO A 41 -4.87 -14.85 -16.17
CA PRO A 41 -4.67 -13.53 -16.74
C PRO A 41 -5.91 -12.63 -16.56
N PRO A 42 -5.74 -11.32 -16.29
CA PRO A 42 -4.47 -10.57 -16.29
C PRO A 42 -3.77 -10.48 -14.91
N TYR A 43 -4.16 -11.33 -13.94
CA TYR A 43 -3.63 -11.30 -12.57
C TYR A 43 -2.48 -12.30 -12.33
N ASP A 44 -1.93 -12.82 -13.42
CA ASP A 44 -0.75 -13.68 -13.47
C ASP A 44 0.56 -12.87 -13.35
N VAL A 45 0.49 -11.54 -13.34
CA VAL A 45 1.60 -10.66 -12.97
C VAL A 45 1.15 -9.72 -11.86
N LEU A 46 1.81 -9.80 -10.71
CA LEU A 46 1.50 -9.00 -9.52
C LEU A 46 2.67 -8.08 -9.16
N LEU A 47 2.37 -7.00 -8.44
CA LEU A 47 3.38 -6.16 -7.82
C LEU A 47 3.82 -6.77 -6.49
N GLY A 48 5.13 -6.84 -6.27
CA GLY A 48 5.71 -7.24 -5.00
C GLY A 48 5.36 -6.24 -3.89
N ARG A 49 5.17 -6.74 -2.66
CA ARG A 49 4.78 -5.94 -1.49
C ARG A 49 5.97 -5.22 -0.85
N LEU A 50 6.69 -4.41 -1.63
CA LEU A 50 7.95 -3.76 -1.21
C LEU A 50 7.83 -2.98 0.11
N GLY A 51 6.68 -2.36 0.37
CA GLY A 51 6.43 -1.69 1.65
C GLY A 51 6.37 -2.65 2.85
N ALA A 52 5.78 -3.83 2.68
CA ALA A 52 5.74 -4.87 3.71
C ALA A 52 7.12 -5.48 3.94
N ASP A 53 7.86 -5.75 2.86
CA ASP A 53 9.23 -6.26 2.92
C ASP A 53 10.14 -5.29 3.68
N GLN A 54 10.07 -4.00 3.35
CA GLN A 54 10.85 -2.95 4.02
C GLN A 54 10.44 -2.80 5.49
N PHE A 55 9.14 -2.89 5.79
CA PHE A 55 8.63 -2.82 7.15
C PHE A 55 9.19 -3.99 8.00
N ALA A 56 9.17 -5.21 7.47
CA ALA A 56 9.73 -6.39 8.12
C ALA A 56 11.25 -6.27 8.30
N ALA A 57 11.97 -5.80 7.28
CA ALA A 57 13.43 -5.62 7.34
C ALA A 57 13.87 -4.60 8.40
N ASN A 58 13.08 -3.55 8.63
CA ASN A 58 13.37 -2.54 9.65
C ASN A 58 13.05 -3.00 11.08
N GLY A 59 12.42 -4.17 11.27
CA GLY A 59 12.07 -4.71 12.58
C GLY A 59 11.12 -3.80 13.37
N LEU A 60 10.39 -2.91 12.69
CA LEU A 60 9.46 -2.01 13.35
C LEU A 60 8.27 -2.81 13.86
N PRO A 61 7.86 -2.61 15.13
CA PRO A 61 6.66 -3.28 15.63
C PRO A 61 5.45 -2.78 14.82
N ALA A 62 4.65 -3.70 14.29
CA ALA A 62 3.32 -3.40 13.76
C ALA A 62 2.39 -3.08 14.94
N THR A 63 2.57 -1.91 15.54
CA THR A 63 1.81 -1.50 16.72
C THR A 63 0.40 -1.18 16.29
N ARG A 64 -0.55 -1.99 16.76
CA ARG A 64 -1.97 -1.61 16.79
C ARG A 64 -2.17 -0.64 17.93
N GLU A 65 -2.91 0.43 17.69
CA GLU A 65 -3.27 1.36 18.74
C GLU A 65 -4.28 0.73 19.70
N ALA A 66 -4.17 1.06 21.00
CA ALA A 66 -5.04 0.51 22.03
C ALA A 66 -6.51 0.96 21.86
N GLY A 67 -6.77 2.00 21.07
CA GLY A 67 -8.11 2.49 20.81
C GLY A 67 -8.13 3.88 20.15
N PRO A 68 -9.32 4.50 20.09
CA PRO A 68 -9.50 5.81 19.49
C PRO A 68 -8.68 6.90 20.21
N LYS A 69 -8.04 7.76 19.43
CA LYS A 69 -7.31 8.94 19.94
C LYS A 69 -8.09 10.21 19.61
N LEU A 70 -8.19 11.12 20.59
CA LEU A 70 -8.84 12.41 20.39
C LEU A 70 -8.19 13.18 19.23
N GLY A 71 -9.01 13.69 18.31
CA GLY A 71 -8.53 14.41 17.13
C GLY A 71 -8.09 13.53 15.96
N CYS A 72 -8.16 12.19 16.06
CA CYS A 72 -7.82 11.26 14.99
C CYS A 72 -9.05 10.48 14.50
N LEU A 73 -8.95 9.90 13.30
CA LEU A 73 -9.90 8.91 12.81
C LEU A 73 -9.52 7.52 13.33
N TRP A 74 -10.49 6.74 13.76
CA TRP A 74 -10.28 5.37 14.26
C TRP A 74 -10.87 4.34 13.30
N PHE A 75 -10.08 3.31 12.99
CA PHE A 75 -10.45 2.19 12.14
C PHE A 75 -10.44 0.91 12.97
N PRO A 76 -11.60 0.51 13.56
CA PRO A 76 -11.66 -0.67 14.42
C PRO A 76 -11.28 -1.96 13.69
N GLN A 77 -11.50 -2.03 12.37
CA GLN A 77 -11.23 -3.21 11.53
C GLN A 77 -9.74 -3.58 11.51
N THR A 78 -8.87 -2.58 11.50
CA THR A 78 -7.41 -2.76 11.47
C THR A 78 -6.75 -2.40 12.80
N SER A 79 -7.52 -1.87 13.75
CA SER A 79 -7.01 -1.29 15.00
C SER A 79 -5.96 -0.19 14.75
N HIS A 80 -6.25 0.70 13.79
CA HIS A 80 -5.37 1.82 13.44
C HIS A 80 -6.05 3.18 13.54
N THR A 81 -5.26 4.22 13.82
CA THR A 81 -5.69 5.63 13.81
C THR A 81 -5.01 6.43 12.70
N VAL A 82 -5.76 7.37 12.11
CA VAL A 82 -5.22 8.34 11.15
C VAL A 82 -5.37 9.74 11.73
N CYS A 83 -4.26 10.41 11.97
CA CYS A 83 -4.18 11.72 12.59
C CYS A 83 -3.60 12.76 11.62
N ASP A 84 -3.83 14.04 11.89
CA ASP A 84 -3.04 15.11 11.27
C ASP A 84 -1.70 15.25 11.98
N GLN A 85 -0.66 15.65 11.23
CA GLN A 85 0.67 15.89 11.78
C GLN A 85 0.73 17.22 12.53
N ALA A 86 -0.09 18.20 12.13
CA ALA A 86 -0.34 19.46 12.81
C ALA A 86 -1.77 19.96 12.53
N GLN A 87 -2.23 20.98 13.25
CA GLN A 87 -3.59 21.53 13.08
C GLN A 87 -3.81 21.97 11.61
N ALA A 88 -4.84 21.40 10.98
CA ALA A 88 -5.18 21.62 9.55
C ALA A 88 -4.03 21.33 8.56
N ARG A 89 -3.03 20.54 8.97
CA ARG A 89 -1.91 20.11 8.12
C ARG A 89 -1.65 18.63 8.37
N GLY A 90 -2.25 17.80 7.53
CA GLY A 90 -2.06 16.37 7.62
C GLY A 90 -2.92 15.59 6.65
N PHE A 91 -2.59 14.32 6.56
CA PHE A 91 -3.26 13.39 5.67
C PHE A 91 -4.74 13.23 6.00
N LYS A 92 -5.11 13.21 7.29
CA LYS A 92 -6.51 13.09 7.72
C LYS A 92 -7.34 14.23 7.12
N TRP A 93 -6.93 15.48 7.33
CA TRP A 93 -7.66 16.66 6.83
C TRP A 93 -7.78 16.61 5.30
N TYR A 94 -6.68 16.31 4.61
CA TYR A 94 -6.65 16.22 3.14
C TYR A 94 -7.63 15.14 2.64
N TRP A 95 -7.53 13.92 3.15
CA TRP A 95 -8.41 12.82 2.79
C TRP A 95 -9.89 13.11 3.08
N GLN A 96 -10.19 13.78 4.20
CA GLN A 96 -11.57 14.15 4.53
C GLN A 96 -12.17 15.18 3.57
N THR A 97 -11.33 16.08 3.04
CA THR A 97 -11.75 17.21 2.18
C THR A 97 -11.67 16.91 0.69
N HIS A 98 -10.76 16.02 0.26
CA HIS A 98 -10.48 15.72 -1.16
C HIS A 98 -10.77 14.24 -1.52
N GLY A 99 -10.93 13.35 -0.54
CA GLY A 99 -11.25 11.96 -0.81
C GLY A 99 -12.59 11.81 -1.53
N LEU A 100 -12.61 10.91 -2.53
CA LEU A 100 -13.79 10.58 -3.30
C LEU A 100 -14.88 10.03 -2.35
N GLN A 101 -16.05 10.66 -2.41
CA GLN A 101 -17.22 10.22 -1.68
C GLN A 101 -18.02 9.28 -2.58
N ASP A 102 -17.96 7.99 -2.27
CA ASP A 102 -18.80 6.98 -2.89
C ASP A 102 -20.04 6.74 -2.00
N PRO A 103 -21.27 6.99 -2.49
CA PRO A 103 -22.49 6.74 -1.74
C PRO A 103 -22.70 5.28 -1.33
N GLN A 104 -22.02 4.33 -1.98
CA GLN A 104 -22.07 2.91 -1.65
C GLN A 104 -21.11 2.51 -0.52
N LEU A 105 -20.23 3.42 -0.10
CA LEU A 105 -19.22 3.18 0.91
C LEU A 105 -19.56 3.93 2.21
N SER A 106 -19.14 3.37 3.36
CA SER A 106 -19.39 3.99 4.66
C SER A 106 -18.68 5.35 4.80
N ALA A 107 -19.04 6.17 5.81
CA ALA A 107 -18.45 7.49 6.01
C ALA A 107 -16.92 7.48 6.24
N ILE A 108 -16.36 6.34 6.67
CA ILE A 108 -14.90 6.11 6.83
C ILE A 108 -14.25 5.48 5.60
N SER A 109 -15.02 5.27 4.53
CA SER A 109 -14.62 4.57 3.31
C SER A 109 -14.57 5.55 2.13
N LYS A 110 -13.96 6.72 2.33
CA LYS A 110 -13.57 7.58 1.20
C LYS A 110 -12.31 6.99 0.55
N VAL A 111 -12.27 6.94 -0.77
CA VAL A 111 -11.08 6.49 -1.52
C VAL A 111 -10.32 7.71 -2.02
N LEU A 112 -8.99 7.69 -1.97
CA LEU A 112 -8.22 8.75 -2.61
C LEU A 112 -8.38 8.64 -4.12
N PRO A 113 -8.80 9.72 -4.82
CA PRO A 113 -8.82 9.70 -6.27
C PRO A 113 -7.38 9.53 -6.78
N CYS A 114 -7.21 8.66 -7.77
CA CYS A 114 -5.90 8.33 -8.34
C CYS A 114 -5.22 9.55 -9.03
N SER A 115 -5.96 10.64 -9.24
CA SER A 115 -5.49 11.88 -9.88
C SER A 115 -4.56 12.72 -9.00
N ASP A 116 -4.52 12.51 -7.69
CA ASP A 116 -3.92 13.46 -6.76
C ASP A 116 -2.61 12.94 -6.10
N ILE A 117 -1.99 11.91 -6.69
CA ILE A 117 -0.70 11.32 -6.26
C ILE A 117 0.46 11.80 -7.16
N LEU A 118 0.32 12.94 -7.87
CA LEU A 118 1.38 13.56 -8.65
C LEU A 118 1.78 14.93 -8.10
#